data_AF-A0A9E0HCK3-F1
#
_entry.id   AF-A0A9E0HCK3-F1
#
_cell.length_a   1.000
_cell.length_b   1.000
_cell.length_c   1.000
_cell.angle_alpha   90.00
_cell.angle_beta   90.00
_cell.angle_gamma   90.00
#
_symmetry.space_group_name_H-M   'P 1'
#
loop_
_entity.id
_entity.type
_entity.pdbx_description
1 polymer ?
#
loop_
_entity_poly.entity_id
_entity_poly.type
_entity_poly.pdbx_seq_one_letter_code
_entity_poly.pdbx_strand_id
1 'polypeptide(L)'
;MLFQILVCDDDPEIRAALRRTLCRHEVTTVASPAEGLAALKARRYHAVISDFELGAESDGLEFLQVVRLMYPDTVRFLVTGSRDLQVVIRAVNEGSVHRYFLKPWDDETLAGAIAVQLHAHGGGSERPAPAPT
;
A
#
# COMPACT_ATOMS: atom_id res chain seq x y z
N MET A 1 4.79 18.01 2.56
CA MET A 1 5.72 17.13 1.81
C MET A 1 4.90 16.26 0.88
N LEU A 2 5.39 15.96 -0.33
CA LEU A 2 4.74 15.00 -1.23
C LEU A 2 5.33 13.62 -0.95
N PHE A 3 4.50 12.67 -0.54
CA PHE A 3 4.93 11.29 -0.34
C PHE A 3 4.78 10.49 -1.64
N GLN A 4 5.76 9.62 -1.91
CA GLN A 4 5.68 8.57 -2.93
C GLN A 4 4.83 7.40 -2.42
N ILE A 5 3.75 7.07 -3.13
CA ILE A 5 2.81 5.99 -2.79
C ILE A 5 2.73 5.03 -3.97
N LEU A 6 2.89 3.73 -3.69
CA LEU A 6 2.65 2.66 -4.65
C LEU A 6 1.26 2.07 -4.40
N VAL A 7 0.46 1.94 -5.46
CA VAL A 7 -0.86 1.29 -5.43
C VAL A 7 -0.79 0.03 -6.30
N CYS A 8 -1.17 -1.11 -5.73
CA CYS A 8 -1.28 -2.40 -6.40
C CYS A 8 -2.72 -2.88 -6.36
N ASP A 9 -3.38 -2.93 -7.51
CA ASP A 9 -4.76 -3.38 -7.66
C ASP A 9 -4.94 -3.86 -9.11
N ASP A 10 -5.57 -5.01 -9.35
CA ASP A 10 -5.76 -5.54 -10.72
C ASP A 10 -6.84 -4.76 -11.49
N ASP A 11 -7.74 -4.08 -10.80
CA ASP A 11 -8.79 -3.26 -11.39
C ASP A 11 -8.29 -1.85 -11.78
N PRO A 12 -8.26 -1.50 -13.09
CA PRO A 12 -7.85 -0.18 -13.55
C PRO A 12 -8.72 0.97 -13.01
N GLU A 13 -10.01 0.74 -12.76
CA GLU A 13 -10.91 1.75 -12.23
C GLU A 13 -10.58 2.06 -10.77
N ILE A 14 -10.24 1.04 -9.97
CA ILE A 14 -9.78 1.23 -8.59
C ILE A 14 -8.44 1.95 -8.56
N ARG A 15 -7.48 1.58 -9.41
CA ARG A 15 -6.19 2.31 -9.54
C ARG A 15 -6.43 3.78 -9.89
N ALA A 16 -7.34 4.07 -10.81
CA ALA A 16 -7.70 5.43 -11.19
C ALA A 16 -8.43 6.19 -10.08
N ALA A 17 -9.25 5.50 -9.27
CA ALA A 17 -9.93 6.06 -8.12
C ALA A 17 -8.95 6.43 -7.01
N LEU A 18 -8.10 5.50 -6.58
CA LEU A 18 -7.09 5.76 -5.56
C LEU A 18 -6.11 6.86 -5.98
N ARG A 19 -5.75 6.93 -7.27
CA ARG A 19 -4.93 8.04 -7.79
C ARG A 19 -5.62 9.40 -7.66
N ARG A 20 -6.95 9.48 -7.84
CA ARG A 20 -7.72 10.71 -7.61
C ARG A 20 -7.84 11.04 -6.13
N THR A 21 -8.17 10.06 -5.30
CA THR A 21 -8.28 10.20 -3.84
C THR A 21 -6.96 10.71 -3.23
N LEU A 22 -5.83 10.21 -3.74
CA LEU A 22 -4.49 10.54 -3.24
C LEU A 22 -3.77 11.61 -4.08
N CYS A 23 -4.52 12.48 -4.78
CA CYS A 23 -3.97 13.51 -5.67
C CYS A 23 -2.98 14.49 -5.01
N ARG A 24 -2.94 14.55 -3.67
CA ARG A 24 -1.97 15.34 -2.88
C ARG A 24 -0.60 14.65 -2.70
N HIS A 25 -0.41 13.48 -3.30
CA HIS A 25 0.79 12.67 -3.22
C HIS A 25 1.22 12.20 -4.62
N GLU A 26 2.45 11.72 -4.74
CA GLU A 26 2.91 11.11 -5.99
C GLU A 26 2.54 9.63 -5.99
N VAL A 27 1.63 9.25 -6.90
CA VAL A 27 1.07 7.89 -6.95
C VAL A 27 1.59 7.14 -8.17
N THR A 28 2.24 6.00 -7.93
CA THR A 28 2.50 4.97 -8.94
C THR A 28 1.49 3.85 -8.79
N THR A 29 0.96 3.38 -9.89
CA THR A 29 -0.04 2.31 -9.91
C THR A 29 0.50 1.13 -10.71
N VAL A 30 0.35 -0.09 -10.19
CA VAL A 30 0.73 -1.35 -10.83
C VAL A 30 -0.44 -2.32 -10.77
N ALA A 31 -0.49 -3.28 -11.69
CA ALA A 31 -1.60 -4.24 -11.79
C ALA A 31 -1.34 -5.56 -11.04
N SER A 32 -0.11 -5.79 -10.58
CA SER A 32 0.26 -7.05 -9.93
C SER A 32 1.35 -6.89 -8.85
N PRO A 33 1.46 -7.86 -7.91
CA PRO A 33 2.55 -7.90 -6.93
C PRO A 33 3.94 -7.90 -7.56
N ALA A 34 4.11 -8.60 -8.68
CA ALA A 34 5.40 -8.71 -9.37
C ALA A 34 5.86 -7.33 -9.89
N GLU A 35 4.95 -6.57 -10.52
CA GLU A 35 5.21 -5.19 -10.91
C GLU A 35 5.47 -4.30 -9.70
N GLY A 36 4.73 -4.51 -8.60
CA GLY A 36 4.92 -3.77 -7.34
C GLY A 36 6.30 -3.98 -6.73
N LEU A 37 6.79 -5.21 -6.69
CA LEU A 37 8.15 -5.53 -6.22
C LEU A 37 9.22 -4.95 -7.13
N ALA A 38 9.02 -5.00 -8.45
CA ALA A 38 9.92 -4.34 -9.41
C ALA A 38 9.97 -2.83 -9.19
N ALA A 39 8.81 -2.19 -8.95
CA ALA A 39 8.73 -0.77 -8.65
C ALA A 39 9.47 -0.41 -7.35
N LEU A 40 9.27 -1.19 -6.28
CA LEU A 40 9.96 -1.02 -4.99
C LEU A 40 11.48 -1.19 -5.10
N LYS A 41 11.95 -2.08 -5.99
CA LYS A 41 13.38 -2.23 -6.28
C LYS A 41 13.94 -1.00 -7.03
N ALA A 42 13.14 -0.41 -7.92
CA ALA A 42 13.58 0.71 -8.75
C ALA A 42 13.68 2.03 -7.98
N ARG A 43 12.82 2.25 -6.97
CA ARG A 43 12.82 3.47 -6.15
C ARG A 43 12.14 3.28 -4.80
N ARG A 44 12.44 4.18 -3.86
CA ARG A 44 11.83 4.19 -2.53
C ARG A 44 10.37 4.69 -2.59
N TYR A 45 9.50 4.01 -1.85
CA TYR A 45 8.13 4.44 -1.57
C TYR A 45 7.95 4.64 -0.05
N HIS A 46 7.08 5.58 0.31
CA HIS A 46 6.73 5.84 1.71
C HIS A 46 5.55 4.96 2.14
N ALA A 47 4.67 4.64 1.20
CA ALA A 47 3.58 3.71 1.41
C ALA A 47 3.35 2.79 0.21
N VAL A 48 2.83 1.61 0.52
CA VAL A 48 2.21 0.67 -0.42
C VAL A 48 0.76 0.47 0.00
N ILE A 49 -0.14 0.54 -0.98
CA ILE A 49 -1.56 0.23 -0.86
C ILE A 49 -1.82 -0.96 -1.77
N SER A 50 -2.38 -2.04 -1.23
CA SER A 50 -2.72 -3.23 -2.01
C SER A 50 -4.20 -3.56 -1.85
N ASP A 51 -4.84 -4.08 -2.91
CA ASP A 51 -6.02 -4.93 -2.71
C ASP A 51 -5.61 -6.23 -2.00
N PHE A 52 -6.56 -6.89 -1.36
CA PHE A 52 -6.43 -8.25 -0.88
C PHE A 52 -6.51 -9.26 -2.04
N GLU A 53 -7.49 -9.08 -2.93
CA GLU A 53 -7.73 -9.98 -4.05
C GLU A 53 -7.06 -9.39 -5.31
N LEU A 54 -5.90 -9.91 -5.69
CA LEU A 54 -5.16 -9.46 -6.88
C LEU A 54 -5.25 -10.53 -7.96
N GLY A 55 -6.42 -10.64 -8.59
CA GLY A 55 -6.75 -11.71 -9.52
C GLY A 55 -6.90 -13.08 -8.84
N ALA A 56 -6.85 -14.15 -9.64
CA ALA A 56 -7.17 -15.51 -9.18
C ALA A 56 -6.02 -16.23 -8.44
N GLU A 57 -4.77 -15.81 -8.64
CA GLU A 57 -3.58 -16.56 -8.21
C GLU A 57 -2.68 -15.79 -7.22
N SER A 58 -3.06 -14.58 -6.80
CA SER A 58 -2.21 -13.75 -5.94
C SER A 58 -2.99 -13.03 -4.86
N ASP A 59 -2.48 -13.15 -3.62
CA ASP A 59 -3.00 -12.48 -2.44
C ASP A 59 -2.14 -11.24 -2.15
N GLY A 60 -2.76 -10.06 -2.12
CA GLY A 60 -2.05 -8.83 -1.79
C GLY A 60 -1.55 -8.77 -0.36
N LEU A 61 -2.09 -9.59 0.56
CA LEU A 61 -1.51 -9.76 1.88
C LEU A 61 -0.12 -10.42 1.82
N GLU A 62 0.07 -11.44 0.98
CA GLU A 62 1.39 -12.07 0.78
C GLU A 62 2.39 -11.05 0.21
N PHE A 63 1.95 -10.24 -0.75
CA PHE A 63 2.74 -9.11 -1.25
C PHE A 63 3.14 -8.16 -0.12
N LEU A 64 2.20 -7.72 0.71
CA LEU A 64 2.48 -6.81 1.84
C LEU A 64 3.38 -7.45 2.90
N GLN A 65 3.34 -8.77 3.09
CA GLN A 65 4.29 -9.50 3.95
C GLN A 65 5.71 -9.44 3.39
N VAL A 66 5.89 -9.60 2.07
CA VAL A 66 7.20 -9.41 1.43
C VAL A 66 7.67 -7.97 1.59
N VAL A 67 6.78 -6.99 1.41
CA VAL A 67 7.10 -5.56 1.63
C VAL A 67 7.55 -5.31 3.06
N ARG A 68 6.89 -5.90 4.05
CA ARG A 68 7.29 -5.79 5.46
C ARG A 68 8.72 -6.29 5.70
N LEU A 69 9.08 -7.44 5.11
CA LEU A 69 10.39 -8.05 5.32
C LEU A 69 11.51 -7.28 4.60
N MET A 70 11.26 -6.88 3.34
CA MET A 70 12.27 -6.27 2.48
C MET A 70 12.36 -4.75 2.63
N TYR A 71 11.25 -4.09 2.95
CA TYR A 71 11.11 -2.64 3.03
C TYR A 71 10.38 -2.23 4.32
N PRO A 72 10.93 -2.52 5.51
CA PRO A 72 10.23 -2.38 6.79
C PRO A 72 9.77 -0.95 7.09
N ASP A 73 10.49 0.06 6.60
CA ASP A 73 10.16 1.48 6.76
C ASP A 73 8.97 1.93 5.87
N THR A 74 8.51 1.09 4.95
CA THR A 74 7.39 1.41 4.06
C THR A 74 6.08 1.16 4.77
N VAL A 75 5.22 2.16 4.85
CA VAL A 75 3.88 2.02 5.41
C VAL A 75 3.04 1.12 4.49
N ARG A 76 2.24 0.24 5.06
CA ARG A 76 1.51 -0.81 4.34
C ARG A 76 0.03 -0.68 4.64
N PHE A 77 -0.78 -0.48 3.61
CA PHE A 77 -2.22 -0.39 3.70
C PHE A 77 -2.87 -1.48 2.85
N LEU A 78 -4.00 -1.99 3.34
CA LEU A 78 -4.88 -2.87 2.57
C LEU A 78 -6.16 -2.12 2.23
N VAL A 79 -6.63 -2.19 0.98
CA VAL A 79 -7.93 -1.63 0.56
C VAL A 79 -8.71 -2.76 -0.07
N THR A 80 -9.73 -3.30 0.60
CA THR A 80 -10.39 -4.52 0.13
C THR A 80 -11.91 -4.42 0.15
N GLY A 81 -12.56 -5.03 -0.84
CA GLY A 81 -14.01 -5.29 -0.82
C GLY A 81 -14.37 -6.63 -0.16
N SER A 82 -13.37 -7.41 0.27
CA SER A 82 -13.57 -8.78 0.75
C SER A 82 -14.38 -8.81 2.04
N ARG A 83 -15.24 -9.82 2.16
CA ARG A 83 -16.09 -10.05 3.34
C ARG A 83 -15.35 -10.77 4.46
N ASP A 84 -14.16 -11.31 4.20
CA ASP A 84 -13.36 -12.02 5.19
C ASP A 84 -12.53 -11.06 6.06
N LEU A 85 -13.26 -10.29 6.88
CA LEU A 85 -12.66 -9.32 7.79
C LEU A 85 -11.73 -9.97 8.82
N GLN A 86 -11.90 -11.28 9.11
CA GLN A 86 -11.07 -11.98 10.08
C GLN A 86 -9.62 -12.11 9.60
N VAL A 87 -9.41 -12.43 8.33
CA VAL A 87 -8.07 -12.48 7.73
C VAL A 87 -7.40 -11.11 7.79
N VAL A 88 -8.15 -10.05 7.47
CA VAL A 88 -7.65 -8.67 7.50
C VAL A 88 -7.28 -8.23 8.92
N ILE A 89 -8.13 -8.54 9.91
CA ILE A 89 -7.86 -8.25 11.33
C ILE A 89 -6.59 -8.96 11.79
N ARG A 90 -6.41 -10.22 11.41
CA ARG A 90 -5.21 -11.00 11.73
C ARG A 90 -3.96 -10.34 11.12
N ALA A 91 -4.02 -9.92 9.87
CA ALA A 91 -2.92 -9.23 9.20
C ALA A 91 -2.47 -7.94 9.91
N VAL A 92 -3.43 -7.18 10.45
CA VAL A 92 -3.13 -5.99 11.28
C VAL A 92 -2.45 -6.40 12.59
N ASN A 93 -3.03 -7.37 13.30
CA ASN A 93 -2.51 -7.82 14.60
C ASN A 93 -1.10 -8.41 14.50
N GLU A 94 -0.78 -9.06 13.38
CA GLU A 94 0.55 -9.61 13.12
C GLU A 94 1.56 -8.54 12.68
N GLY A 95 1.11 -7.32 12.36
CA GLY A 95 1.94 -6.21 11.89
C GLY A 95 2.25 -6.24 10.39
N SER A 96 1.59 -7.13 9.64
CA SER A 96 1.74 -7.27 8.19
C SER A 96 1.24 -6.02 7.48
N VAL A 97 0.18 -5.41 7.98
CA VAL A 97 -0.35 -4.12 7.51
C VAL A 97 -0.54 -3.16 8.69
N HIS A 98 -0.44 -1.86 8.43
CA HIS A 98 -0.62 -0.84 9.46
C HIS A 98 -2.09 -0.47 9.66
N ARG A 99 -2.87 -0.51 8.57
CA ARG A 99 -4.30 -0.21 8.55
C ARG A 99 -4.93 -0.82 7.30
N TYR A 100 -6.22 -1.12 7.38
CA TYR A 100 -7.04 -1.48 6.23
C TYR A 100 -8.18 -0.48 6.00
N PHE A 101 -8.72 -0.47 4.79
CA PHE A 101 -9.91 0.25 4.37
C PHE A 101 -10.84 -0.70 3.60
N LEU A 102 -12.14 -0.45 3.69
CA LEU A 102 -13.14 -1.20 2.95
C LEU A 102 -13.52 -0.48 1.65
N LYS A 103 -13.77 -1.25 0.59
CA LYS A 103 -14.42 -0.77 -0.63
C LYS A 103 -15.96 -0.82 -0.41
N PRO A 104 -16.74 0.21 -0.78
CA PRO A 104 -16.32 1.55 -1.20
C PRO A 104 -15.82 2.39 -0.02
N TRP A 105 -14.92 3.33 -0.30
CA TRP A 105 -14.37 4.25 0.69
C TRP A 105 -14.87 5.68 0.49
N ASP A 106 -14.74 6.49 1.55
CA ASP A 106 -14.85 7.94 1.47
C ASP A 106 -13.46 8.54 1.19
N ASP A 107 -13.38 9.43 0.19
CA ASP A 107 -12.11 9.95 -0.31
C ASP A 107 -11.37 10.78 0.75
N GLU A 108 -12.07 11.63 1.48
CA GLU A 108 -11.46 12.48 2.51
C GLU A 108 -10.97 11.66 3.69
N THR A 109 -11.76 10.67 4.10
CA THR A 109 -11.41 9.75 5.20
C THR A 109 -10.19 8.91 4.86
N LEU A 110 -10.14 8.31 3.66
CA LEU A 110 -9.00 7.49 3.23
C LEU A 110 -7.73 8.33 3.11
N ALA A 111 -7.80 9.47 2.40
CA ALA A 111 -6.65 10.35 2.21
C ALA A 111 -6.15 10.93 3.55
N GLY A 112 -7.06 11.35 4.43
CA GLY A 112 -6.73 11.88 5.75
C GLY A 112 -6.04 10.85 6.64
N ALA A 113 -6.56 9.62 6.69
CA ALA A 113 -5.97 8.54 7.48
C ALA A 113 -4.57 8.15 6.98
N ILE A 114 -4.38 8.06 5.67
CA ILE A 114 -3.07 7.79 5.06
C ILE A 114 -2.09 8.92 5.39
N ALA A 115 -2.51 10.18 5.24
CA ALA A 115 -1.67 11.33 5.56
C ALA A 115 -1.24 11.33 7.03
N VAL A 116 -2.14 11.09 7.97
CA VAL A 116 -1.81 11.00 9.41
C VAL A 116 -0.77 9.90 9.66
N GLN A 117 -0.99 8.70 9.11
CA GLN A 117 -0.08 7.58 9.28
C GLN A 117 1.30 7.85 8.68
N LEU A 118 1.36 8.46 7.49
CA LEU A 118 2.60 8.84 6.82
C LEU A 118 3.38 9.89 7.59
N HIS A 119 2.72 10.89 8.20
CA HIS A 119 3.41 11.87 9.03
C HIS A 119 3.92 11.26 10.34
N ALA A 120 3.19 10.32 10.94
CA ALA A 120 3.64 9.61 12.14
C ALA A 120 4.87 8.72 11.85
N HIS A 121 4.95 8.12 10.65
CA HIS A 121 6.10 7.30 10.22
C HIS A 121 7.27 8.12 9.65
N GLY A 122 6.98 9.23 8.96
CA GLY A 122 7.97 10.09 8.30
C GLY A 122 8.86 10.90 9.24
N GLY A 123 8.63 10.85 10.56
CA GLY A 123 9.51 11.44 11.57
C GLY A 123 10.84 10.69 11.75
N GLY A 124 11.02 9.51 11.12
CA GLY A 124 12.21 8.68 11.23
C GLY A 124 12.77 8.24 9.88
N SER A 125 13.98 8.69 9.57
CA SER A 125 14.93 8.10 8.62
C SER A 125 14.66 8.30 7.12
N GLU A 126 15.27 9.36 6.62
CA GLU A 126 15.79 9.51 5.27
C GLU A 126 16.95 8.50 5.06
N ARG A 127 16.65 7.19 5.05
CA ARG A 127 17.63 6.16 4.66
C ARG A 127 17.56 5.92 3.15
N PRO A 128 18.70 5.97 2.44
CA PRO A 128 18.72 5.73 1.00
C PRO A 128 18.17 4.34 0.68
N ALA A 129 17.58 4.21 -0.52
CA ALA A 129 17.10 2.93 -1.03
C ALA A 129 18.23 1.87 -0.97
N PRO A 130 17.92 0.60 -0.67
CA PRO A 130 18.92 -0.46 -0.71
C PRO A 130 19.54 -0.50 -2.11
N ALA A 131 20.88 -0.58 -2.17
CA ALA A 131 21.59 -0.70 -3.43
C ALA A 131 21.11 -1.94 -4.19
N PRO A 132 20.87 -1.87 -5.50
CA PRO A 132 20.55 -3.06 -6.27
C PRO A 132 21.73 -4.02 -6.21
N THR A 133 21.49 -5.24 -5.72
CA THR A 133 22.38 -6.40 -5.93
C THR A 133 22.48 -6.78 -7.39
#